data_AF-A0A511SSP1-F1
#
_entry.id   AF-A0A511SSP1-F1
#
_cell.length_a   1.000
_cell.length_b   1.000
_cell.length_c   1.000
_cell.angle_alpha   90.00
_cell.angle_beta   90.00
_cell.angle_gamma   90.00
#
_symmetry.space_group_name_H-M   'P 1'
#
loop_
_entity.id
_entity.type
_entity.pdbx_description
1 polymer ?
#
loop_
_entity_poly.entity_id
_entity_poly.type
_entity_poly.pdbx_seq_one_letter_code
_entity_poly.pdbx_strand_id
1 'polypeptide(L)'
;MTPVGAALARPIVRSSTVPDMVSYLQELLKINVSKHLDRWKVAYKLRNAAAHNGGIATARVLRDIPTVKVPRNQSITLSWKELMGYLESADAIAEEADKAISLLSGVHLIEAVWLIEEWKSSSVLPLKKDLWRDLHRLGFPKFSKARKSEIEAKFYP
;
A
#
# COMPACT_ATOMS: atom_id res chain seq x y z
N MET A 1 -20.03 7.63 0.91
CA MET A 1 -19.20 6.96 1.94
C MET A 1 -20.08 6.66 3.14
N THR A 2 -19.99 5.45 3.72
CA THR A 2 -20.71 5.16 4.98
C THR A 2 -20.10 5.98 6.13
N PRO A 3 -20.87 6.31 7.18
CA PRO A 3 -20.37 7.04 8.35
C PRO A 3 -19.16 6.36 9.00
N VAL A 4 -19.13 5.02 8.97
CA VAL A 4 -18.01 4.20 9.45
C VAL A 4 -16.77 4.38 8.56
N GLY A 5 -16.92 4.37 7.23
CA GLY A 5 -15.81 4.60 6.31
C GLY A 5 -15.23 6.02 6.43
N ALA A 6 -16.09 7.02 6.65
CA ALA A 6 -15.65 8.40 6.87
C ALA A 6 -14.98 8.59 8.26
N ALA A 7 -15.42 7.87 9.29
CA ALA A 7 -14.81 7.89 10.62
C ALA A 7 -13.44 7.19 10.63
N LEU A 8 -13.30 6.06 9.94
CA LEU A 8 -12.05 5.29 9.84
C LEU A 8 -11.01 5.96 8.93
N ALA A 9 -11.42 6.64 7.86
CA ALA A 9 -10.50 7.37 6.97
C ALA A 9 -10.09 8.75 7.52
N ARG A 10 -10.83 9.31 8.48
CA ARG A 10 -10.63 10.67 9.02
C ARG A 10 -9.22 10.93 9.59
N PRO A 11 -8.55 9.98 10.27
CA PRO A 11 -7.17 10.16 10.74
C PRO A 11 -6.17 10.27 9.58
N ILE A 12 -6.35 9.47 8.53
CA ILE A 12 -5.48 9.46 7.34
C ILE A 12 -5.54 10.81 6.64
N VAL A 13 -6.74 11.35 6.42
CA VAL A 13 -6.92 12.64 5.74
C VAL A 13 -6.33 13.81 6.54
N ARG A 14 -6.17 13.68 7.86
CA ARG A 14 -5.62 14.73 8.74
C ARG A 14 -4.11 14.65 8.96
N SER A 15 -3.52 13.47 8.95
CA SER A 15 -2.07 13.26 9.07
C SER A 15 -1.68 11.97 8.35
N SER A 16 -1.53 12.02 7.02
CA SER A 16 -1.12 10.86 6.22
C SER A 16 0.38 10.57 6.40
N THR A 17 0.78 10.00 7.53
CA THR A 17 2.10 9.37 7.60
C THR A 17 2.03 7.97 7.00
N VAL A 18 3.12 7.50 6.39
CA VAL A 18 3.19 6.15 5.82
C VAL A 18 2.80 5.08 6.87
N PRO A 19 3.26 5.14 8.14
CA PRO A 19 2.82 4.20 9.16
C PRO A 19 1.31 4.21 9.49
N ASP A 20 0.67 5.38 9.47
CA ASP A 20 -0.78 5.48 9.74
C ASP A 20 -1.59 4.84 8.61
N MET A 21 -1.14 5.03 7.36
CA MET A 21 -1.72 4.37 6.19
C MET A 21 -1.61 2.84 6.28
N VAL A 22 -0.46 2.31 6.70
CA VAL A 22 -0.29 0.85 6.89
C VAL A 22 -1.13 0.33 8.06
N SER A 23 -1.27 1.10 9.14
CA SER A 23 -2.11 0.72 10.29
C SER A 23 -3.59 0.62 9.87
N TYR A 24 -4.06 1.58 9.07
CA TYR A 24 -5.39 1.52 8.47
C TYR A 24 -5.54 0.32 7.53
N LEU A 25 -4.56 0.08 6.67
CA LEU A 25 -4.56 -1.05 5.74
C LEU A 25 -4.70 -2.38 6.49
N GLN A 26 -4.00 -2.52 7.62
CA GLN A 26 -4.11 -3.67 8.51
C GLN A 26 -5.56 -3.88 9.00
N GLU A 27 -6.23 -2.84 9.47
CA GLU A 27 -7.60 -2.91 9.96
C GLU A 27 -8.63 -3.18 8.85
N LEU A 28 -8.42 -2.58 7.68
CA LEU A 28 -9.29 -2.71 6.51
C LEU A 28 -9.21 -4.10 5.90
N LEU A 29 -7.99 -4.60 5.68
CA LEU A 29 -7.73 -5.89 5.04
C LEU A 29 -7.75 -7.07 6.02
N LYS A 30 -7.84 -6.81 7.33
CA LYS A 30 -7.77 -7.82 8.40
C LYS A 30 -6.49 -8.67 8.35
N ILE A 31 -5.38 -8.08 7.90
CA ILE A 31 -4.05 -8.71 7.91
C ILE A 31 -3.35 -8.46 9.24
N ASN A 32 -2.25 -9.18 9.52
CA ASN A 32 -1.40 -8.90 10.68
C ASN A 32 0.04 -8.64 10.24
N VAL A 33 0.40 -7.36 10.20
CA VAL A 33 1.74 -6.89 9.84
C VAL A 33 2.45 -6.21 11.02
N SER A 34 1.92 -6.34 12.23
CA SER A 34 2.32 -5.58 13.43
C SER A 34 3.83 -5.61 13.68
N LYS A 35 4.45 -6.80 13.57
CA LYS A 35 5.91 -6.98 13.75
C LYS A 35 6.73 -6.15 12.75
N HIS A 36 6.32 -6.14 11.49
CA HIS A 36 7.01 -5.41 10.42
C HIS A 36 6.70 -3.91 10.50
N LEU A 37 5.47 -3.55 10.89
CA LEU A 37 5.03 -2.18 11.06
C LEU A 37 5.80 -1.45 12.16
N ASP A 38 6.09 -2.09 13.29
CA ASP A 38 6.89 -1.46 14.35
C ASP A 38 8.31 -1.13 13.88
N ARG A 39 8.91 -2.05 13.11
CA ARG A 39 10.22 -1.82 12.49
C ARG A 39 10.15 -0.72 11.42
N TRP A 40 9.08 -0.67 10.64
CA TRP A 40 8.85 0.36 9.62
C TRP A 40 8.59 1.76 10.22
N LYS A 41 7.89 1.85 11.36
CA LYS A 41 7.72 3.11 12.12
C LYS A 41 9.06 3.70 12.53
N VAL A 42 10.00 2.86 12.98
CA VAL A 42 11.36 3.29 13.31
C VAL A 42 12.08 3.81 12.06
N ALA A 43 12.03 3.07 10.95
CA ALA A 43 12.63 3.49 9.68
C ALA A 43 12.08 4.85 9.18
N TYR A 44 10.76 5.03 9.26
CA TYR A 44 10.10 6.29 8.88
C TYR A 44 10.59 7.47 9.73
N LYS A 45 10.70 7.29 11.06
CA LYS A 45 11.24 8.32 11.96
C LYS A 45 12.71 8.63 11.68
N LEU A 46 13.53 7.61 11.39
CA LEU A 46 14.93 7.80 10.99
C LEU A 46 15.05 8.59 9.69
N ARG A 47 14.25 8.26 8.69
CA ARG A 47 14.17 9.03 7.43
C ARG A 47 13.77 10.48 7.67
N ASN A 48 12.82 10.74 8.57
CA ASN A 48 12.44 12.10 8.93
C ASN A 48 13.57 12.84 9.68
N ALA A 49 14.32 12.15 10.55
CA ALA A 49 15.50 12.74 11.19
C ALA A 49 16.60 13.11 10.16
N ALA A 50 16.82 12.25 9.16
CA ALA A 50 17.71 12.52 8.04
C ALA A 50 17.25 13.77 7.26
N ALA A 51 15.96 13.82 6.88
CA ALA A 51 15.40 14.89 6.07
C ALA A 51 15.34 16.25 6.79
N HIS A 52 15.02 16.27 8.08
CA HIS A 52 14.78 17.53 8.80
C HIS A 52 15.99 18.05 9.59
N ASN A 53 16.84 17.15 10.10
CA ASN A 53 17.96 17.51 10.97
C ASN A 53 19.30 17.02 10.43
N GLY A 54 19.39 16.68 9.13
CA GLY A 54 20.62 16.18 8.51
C GLY A 54 21.10 14.84 9.08
N GLY A 55 20.23 14.09 9.74
CA GLY A 55 20.58 12.81 10.39
C GLY A 55 21.25 12.99 11.74
N ILE A 56 21.18 14.18 12.35
CA ILE A 56 21.72 14.41 13.70
C ILE A 56 20.76 13.93 14.78
N ALA A 57 21.31 13.25 15.79
CA ALA A 57 20.62 12.78 16.98
C ALA A 57 20.21 13.93 17.92
N THR A 58 19.12 14.61 17.58
CA THR A 58 18.54 15.65 18.44
C THR A 58 17.83 15.03 19.65
N ALA A 59 17.57 15.83 20.68
CA ALA A 59 16.83 15.37 21.87
C ALA A 59 15.41 14.86 21.54
N ARG A 60 14.79 15.36 20.46
CA ARG A 60 13.51 14.86 19.97
C ARG A 60 13.66 13.49 19.33
N VAL A 61 14.66 13.32 18.45
CA VAL A 61 14.91 12.04 17.78
C VAL A 61 15.21 10.91 18.77
N LEU A 62 16.03 11.18 19.79
CA LEU A 62 16.35 10.19 20.83
C LEU A 62 15.15 9.80 21.69
N ARG A 63 14.18 10.71 21.87
CA ARG A 63 12.91 10.43 22.56
C ARG A 63 11.96 9.63 21.67
N ASP A 64 11.89 9.98 20.39
CA ASP A 64 10.97 9.39 19.43
C ASP A 64 11.45 8.00 18.94
N ILE A 65 12.76 7.73 19.02
CA ILE A 65 13.42 6.48 18.59
C ILE A 65 14.41 5.98 19.67
N PRO A 66 13.92 5.39 20.77
CA PRO A 66 14.78 4.97 21.89
C PRO A 66 15.82 3.91 21.53
N THR A 67 15.66 3.23 20.40
CA THR A 67 16.60 2.22 19.89
C THR A 67 17.86 2.82 19.30
N VAL A 68 17.87 4.11 18.96
CA VAL A 68 19.07 4.82 18.47
C VAL A 68 20.00 5.08 19.65
N LYS A 69 21.08 4.31 19.74
CA LYS A 69 22.12 4.44 20.78
C LYS A 69 23.24 5.38 20.36
N VAL A 70 22.89 6.54 19.80
CA VAL A 70 23.85 7.56 19.37
C VAL A 70 23.81 8.72 20.37
N PRO A 71 24.96 9.23 20.84
CA PRO A 71 24.99 10.40 21.70
C PRO A 71 24.31 11.61 21.04
N ARG A 72 23.75 12.50 21.88
CA ARG A 72 23.10 13.72 21.40
C ARG A 72 24.07 14.56 20.55
N ASN A 73 23.54 15.15 19.48
CA ASN A 73 24.26 15.96 18.50
C ASN A 73 25.32 15.22 17.66
N GLN A 74 25.32 13.89 17.66
CA GLN A 74 26.13 13.10 16.72
C GLN A 74 25.29 12.61 15.54
N SER A 75 25.96 12.24 14.46
CA SER A 75 25.33 11.67 13.27
C SER A 75 24.80 10.27 13.53
N ILE A 76 23.55 10.05 13.15
CA ILE A 76 22.93 8.74 13.13
C ILE A 76 23.43 8.00 11.91
N THR A 77 24.04 6.83 12.12
CA THR A 77 24.51 5.94 11.06
C THR A 77 23.79 4.61 11.15
N LEU A 78 23.50 4.01 10.00
CA LEU A 78 22.94 2.67 9.91
C LEU A 78 23.93 1.75 9.19
N SER A 79 24.12 0.56 9.72
CA SER A 79 24.80 -0.51 9.01
C SER A 79 23.93 -0.99 7.84
N TRP A 80 24.59 -1.59 6.83
CA TRP A 80 23.88 -2.24 5.73
C TRP A 80 22.86 -3.29 6.22
N LYS A 81 23.21 -4.04 7.27
CA LYS A 81 22.32 -5.04 7.89
C LYS A 81 21.04 -4.41 8.46
N GLU A 82 21.14 -3.25 9.10
CA GLU A 82 19.97 -2.54 9.63
C GLU A 82 19.08 -2.03 8.50
N LEU A 83 19.68 -1.42 7.48
CA LEU A 83 19.00 -0.95 6.26
C LEU A 83 18.26 -2.09 5.56
N MET A 84 18.94 -3.21 5.31
CA MET A 84 18.34 -4.37 4.65
C MET A 84 17.13 -4.90 5.42
N GLY A 85 17.22 -5.02 6.74
CA GLY A 85 16.07 -5.54 7.46
C GLY A 85 14.91 -4.54 7.60
N TYR A 86 15.13 -3.23 7.39
CA TYR A 86 14.03 -2.29 7.19
C TYR A 86 13.34 -2.52 5.84
N LEU A 87 14.11 -2.75 4.76
CA LEU A 87 13.58 -3.08 3.43
C LEU A 87 12.80 -4.40 3.45
N GLU A 88 13.35 -5.46 4.05
CA GLU A 88 12.67 -6.75 4.23
C GLU A 88 11.32 -6.59 4.96
N SER A 89 11.24 -5.64 5.91
CA SER A 89 9.99 -5.37 6.61
C SER A 89 8.99 -4.60 5.74
N ALA A 90 9.46 -3.71 4.89
CA ALA A 90 8.62 -3.02 3.92
C ALA A 90 8.05 -4.01 2.90
N ASP A 91 8.89 -4.90 2.37
CA ASP A 91 8.49 -5.93 1.41
C ASP A 91 7.48 -6.89 2.04
N ALA A 92 7.71 -7.36 3.27
CA ALA A 92 6.76 -8.21 3.97
C ALA A 92 5.38 -7.54 4.19
N ILE A 93 5.36 -6.23 4.48
CA ILE A 93 4.10 -5.47 4.56
C ILE A 93 3.40 -5.43 3.21
N ALA A 94 4.14 -5.12 2.14
CA ALA A 94 3.60 -5.01 0.78
C ALA A 94 3.04 -6.36 0.30
N GLU A 95 3.79 -7.45 0.46
CA GLU A 95 3.34 -8.79 0.08
C GLU A 95 2.05 -9.20 0.78
N GLU A 96 1.92 -8.93 2.09
CA GLU A 96 0.74 -9.30 2.86
C GLU A 96 -0.48 -8.46 2.45
N ALA A 97 -0.27 -7.17 2.20
CA ALA A 97 -1.29 -6.30 1.66
C ALA A 97 -1.76 -6.77 0.28
N ASP A 98 -0.83 -7.05 -0.64
CA ASP A 98 -1.13 -7.50 -2.00
C ASP A 98 -1.89 -8.83 -1.98
N LYS A 99 -1.49 -9.78 -1.14
CA LYS A 99 -2.22 -11.04 -0.94
C LYS A 99 -3.67 -10.78 -0.51
N ALA A 100 -3.88 -9.97 0.52
CA ALA A 100 -5.23 -9.69 1.01
C ALA A 100 -6.08 -8.89 0.02
N ILE A 101 -5.48 -7.92 -0.69
CA ILE A 101 -6.12 -7.17 -1.77
C ILE A 101 -6.54 -8.11 -2.89
N SER A 102 -5.68 -9.05 -3.29
CA SER A 102 -5.98 -10.03 -4.34
C SER A 102 -7.12 -10.99 -3.96
N LEU A 103 -7.46 -11.11 -2.68
CA LEU A 103 -8.61 -11.89 -2.22
C LEU A 103 -9.92 -11.07 -2.21
N LEU A 104 -9.83 -9.75 -2.28
CA LEU A 104 -10.99 -8.87 -2.38
C LEU A 104 -11.49 -8.84 -3.83
N SER A 105 -12.57 -9.57 -4.10
CA SER A 105 -13.27 -9.60 -5.40
C SER A 105 -13.59 -8.20 -5.99
N GLY A 106 -13.69 -7.17 -5.16
CA GLY A 106 -13.93 -5.79 -5.58
C GLY A 106 -12.71 -5.07 -6.14
N VAL A 107 -11.48 -5.42 -5.74
CA VAL A 107 -10.27 -4.73 -6.23
C VAL A 107 -9.93 -5.21 -7.64
N HIS A 108 -9.98 -6.53 -7.87
CA HIS A 108 -9.86 -7.09 -9.22
C HIS A 108 -10.86 -6.49 -10.21
N LEU A 109 -12.05 -6.11 -9.74
CA LEU A 109 -13.05 -5.46 -10.59
C LEU A 109 -12.59 -4.05 -10.98
N ILE A 110 -12.05 -3.28 -10.03
CA ILE A 110 -11.53 -1.92 -10.28
C ILE A 110 -10.31 -2.00 -11.21
N GLU A 111 -9.37 -2.89 -10.94
CA GLU A 111 -8.18 -3.13 -11.74
C GLU A 111 -8.54 -3.56 -13.18
N ALA A 112 -9.53 -4.45 -13.33
CA ALA A 112 -10.01 -4.85 -14.64
C ALA A 112 -10.59 -3.65 -15.40
N VAL A 113 -11.39 -2.79 -14.74
CA VAL A 113 -11.94 -1.59 -15.36
C VAL A 113 -10.84 -0.61 -15.78
N TRP A 114 -9.83 -0.40 -14.95
CA TRP A 114 -8.69 0.47 -15.28
C TRP A 114 -7.89 -0.05 -16.47
N LEU A 115 -7.59 -1.35 -16.49
CA LEU A 115 -6.87 -1.97 -17.60
C LEU A 115 -7.67 -1.88 -18.91
N ILE A 116 -8.99 -2.05 -18.85
CA ILE A 116 -9.86 -1.89 -20.01
C ILE A 116 -9.87 -0.43 -20.50
N GLU A 117 -9.86 0.54 -19.58
CA GLU A 117 -9.74 1.97 -19.91
C GLU A 117 -8.41 2.27 -20.60
N GLU A 118 -7.31 1.69 -20.12
CA GLU A 118 -5.98 1.80 -20.74
C GLU A 118 -5.91 1.15 -22.13
N TRP A 119 -6.50 -0.03 -22.30
CA TRP A 119 -6.59 -0.66 -23.62
C TRP A 119 -7.42 0.16 -24.61
N LYS A 120 -8.52 0.76 -24.13
CA LYS A 120 -9.35 1.64 -24.95
C LYS A 120 -8.60 2.91 -25.35
N SER A 121 -7.92 3.57 -24.41
CA SER A 121 -7.14 4.78 -24.70
C SER A 121 -5.96 4.49 -25.63
N SER A 122 -5.38 3.30 -25.54
CA SER A 122 -4.28 2.83 -26.39
C SER A 122 -4.73 2.19 -27.71
N SER A 123 -6.03 2.17 -28.01
CA SER A 123 -6.61 1.54 -29.21
C SER A 123 -6.28 0.06 -29.40
N VAL A 124 -6.05 -0.67 -28.30
CA VAL A 124 -5.76 -2.13 -28.26
C VAL A 124 -6.85 -2.92 -27.54
N LEU A 125 -8.04 -2.33 -27.38
CA LEU A 125 -9.18 -2.98 -26.75
C LEU A 125 -9.57 -4.25 -27.55
N PRO A 126 -9.59 -5.44 -26.92
CA PRO A 126 -9.95 -6.67 -27.61
C PRO A 126 -11.42 -6.66 -28.05
N LEU A 127 -11.83 -7.61 -28.89
CA LEU A 127 -13.24 -7.79 -29.21
C LEU A 127 -14.01 -8.23 -27.95
N LYS A 128 -15.30 -7.86 -27.85
CA LYS A 128 -16.17 -8.21 -26.70
C LYS A 128 -16.12 -9.69 -26.32
N LYS A 129 -16.12 -10.58 -27.32
CA LYS A 129 -16.07 -12.04 -27.14
C LYS A 129 -14.76 -12.54 -26.51
N ASP A 130 -13.68 -11.77 -26.65
CA ASP A 130 -12.33 -12.12 -26.25
C ASP A 130 -11.92 -11.45 -24.93
N LEU A 131 -12.60 -10.37 -24.53
CA LEU A 131 -12.31 -9.57 -23.32
C LEU A 131 -12.02 -10.41 -22.07
N TRP A 132 -12.96 -11.28 -21.68
CA TRP A 132 -12.82 -12.04 -20.45
C TRP A 132 -11.73 -13.10 -20.56
N ARG A 133 -11.53 -13.68 -21.74
CA ARG A 133 -10.43 -14.64 -21.96
C ARG A 133 -9.09 -13.94 -21.74
N ASP A 134 -8.93 -12.75 -22.28
CA ASP A 134 -7.68 -12.01 -22.21
C ASP A 134 -7.42 -11.50 -20.78
N LEU A 135 -8.44 -11.03 -20.06
CA LEU A 135 -8.34 -10.73 -18.62
C LEU A 135 -7.97 -11.97 -17.78
N HIS A 136 -8.60 -13.12 -18.02
CA HIS A 136 -8.24 -14.34 -17.29
C HIS A 136 -6.80 -14.80 -17.59
N ARG A 137 -6.28 -14.56 -18.79
CA ARG A 137 -4.87 -14.82 -19.12
C ARG A 137 -3.90 -13.96 -18.33
N LEU A 138 -4.34 -12.78 -17.88
CA LEU A 138 -3.56 -11.85 -17.06
C LEU A 138 -3.72 -12.09 -15.55
N GLY A 139 -4.44 -13.13 -15.15
CA GLY A 139 -4.59 -13.52 -13.74
C GLY A 139 -5.84 -12.98 -13.05
N PHE A 140 -6.72 -12.27 -13.75
CA PHE A 140 -7.97 -11.78 -13.15
C PHE A 140 -8.92 -12.95 -12.80
N PRO A 141 -9.55 -12.93 -11.61
CA PRO A 141 -10.46 -13.98 -11.16
C PRO A 141 -11.76 -14.00 -11.98
N LYS A 142 -12.54 -15.07 -11.84
CA LYS A 142 -13.89 -15.14 -12.42
C LYS A 142 -14.82 -14.12 -11.74
N PHE A 143 -15.24 -13.11 -12.49
CA PHE A 143 -16.30 -12.19 -12.07
C PHE A 143 -17.70 -12.80 -12.25
N SER A 144 -18.65 -12.34 -11.44
CA SER A 144 -20.06 -12.73 -11.59
C SER A 144 -20.64 -12.23 -12.91
N LYS A 145 -21.64 -12.95 -13.43
CA LYS A 145 -22.29 -12.61 -14.71
C LYS A 145 -22.81 -11.16 -14.73
N ALA A 146 -23.41 -10.71 -13.63
CA ALA A 146 -23.91 -9.34 -13.48
C ALA A 146 -22.79 -8.29 -13.66
N ARG A 147 -21.63 -8.49 -13.01
CA ARG A 147 -20.47 -7.59 -13.13
C ARG A 147 -19.87 -7.60 -14.52
N LYS A 148 -19.81 -8.77 -15.16
CA LYS A 148 -19.34 -8.88 -16.54
C LYS A 148 -20.22 -8.07 -17.48
N SER A 149 -21.54 -8.21 -17.38
CA SER A 149 -22.49 -7.47 -18.21
C SER A 149 -22.42 -5.95 -17.98
N GLU A 150 -22.22 -5.50 -16.74
CA GLU A 150 -22.05 -4.08 -16.40
C GLU A 150 -20.80 -3.47 -17.08
N ILE A 151 -19.66 -4.18 -17.01
CA ILE A 151 -18.41 -3.75 -17.65
C ILE A 151 -18.56 -3.77 -19.17
N GLU A 152 -19.10 -4.85 -19.73
CA GLU A 152 -19.32 -4.96 -21.18
C GLU A 152 -20.18 -3.80 -21.71
N ALA A 153 -21.27 -3.47 -21.03
CA ALA A 153 -22.15 -2.37 -21.42
C ALA A 153 -21.46 -1.00 -21.37
N LYS A 154 -20.49 -0.82 -20.46
CA LYS A 154 -19.70 0.43 -20.36
C LYS A 154 -18.72 0.60 -21.53
N PHE A 155 -18.11 -0.49 -22.02
CA PHE A 155 -17.00 -0.41 -22.98
C PHE A 155 -17.33 -0.85 -24.41
N TYR A 156 -18.40 -1.63 -24.58
CA TYR A 156 -18.86 -2.17 -25.87
C TYR A 156 -20.34 -1.81 -26.10
N PRO A 157 -20.64 -0.53 -26.43
CA PRO A 157 -21.99 -0.10 -26.80
C PRO A 157 -22.48 -0.77 -28.08
#